data_AF-A0A1A7X7H4-F1
#
_entry.id   AF-A0A1A7X7H4-F1
#
_cell.length_a   1.000
_cell.length_b   1.000
_cell.length_c   1.000
_cell.angle_alpha   90.00
_cell.angle_beta   90.00
_cell.angle_gamma   90.00
#
_symmetry.space_group_name_H-M   'P 1'
#
loop_
_entity.id
_entity.type
_entity.pdbx_description
1 polymer ?
#
loop_
_entity_poly.entity_id
_entity_poly.type
_entity_poly.pdbx_seq_one_letter_code
_entity_poly.pdbx_strand_id
1 'polypeptide(L)' 'EGIKRLAQPGLRRSVVAAGEKQATADYRISQSAWLKGSAGCIVGKLDQRISVLTGLNVTHPHGEHLQVVNYGIGGHYEPR' A
#
# COMPACT_ATOMS: atom_id res chain seq x y z
N GLU A 1 -0.30 -3.96 14.54
CA GLU A 1 -1.65 -4.58 14.38
C GLU A 1 -2.76 -3.65 13.88
N GLY A 2 -2.88 -2.38 14.31
CA GLY A 2 -3.98 -1.49 13.88
C GLY A 2 -4.10 -1.28 12.36
N ILE A 3 -2.99 -0.96 11.68
CA ILE A 3 -2.97 -0.75 10.21
C ILE A 3 -3.34 -2.04 9.45
N LYS A 4 -2.83 -3.19 9.89
CA LYS A 4 -3.13 -4.50 9.29
C LYS A 4 -4.64 -4.79 9.32
N ARG A 5 -5.29 -4.57 10.47
CA ARG A 5 -6.75 -4.72 10.61
C ARG A 5 -7.55 -3.79 9.69
N LEU A 6 -7.13 -2.53 9.56
CA LEU A 6 -7.77 -1.57 8.65
C LEU A 6 -7.61 -1.97 7.18
N ALA A 7 -6.47 -2.56 6.82
CA ALA A 7 -6.18 -3.00 5.46
C ALA A 7 -6.87 -4.32 5.08
N GLN A 8 -7.07 -5.22 6.05
CA GLN A 8 -7.58 -6.57 5.83
C GLN A 8 -8.83 -6.66 4.93
N PRO A 9 -9.91 -5.87 5.10
CA PRO A 9 -11.08 -5.93 4.23
C PRO A 9 -10.82 -5.42 2.80
N GLY A 10 -9.76 -4.63 2.59
CA GLY A 10 -9.40 -4.05 1.30
C GLY A 10 -8.35 -4.84 0.52
N LEU A 11 -7.79 -5.92 1.09
CA LEU A 11 -6.73 -6.70 0.45
C LEU A 11 -7.27 -7.43 -0.78
N ARG A 12 -6.73 -7.08 -1.95
CA ARG A 12 -7.02 -7.75 -3.23
C ARG A 12 -5.75 -8.21 -3.89
N ARG A 13 -5.81 -9.26 -4.70
CA ARG A 13 -4.65 -9.76 -5.45
C ARG A 13 -4.04 -8.60 -6.25
N SER A 14 -2.75 -8.34 -6.04
CA SER A 14 -2.05 -7.27 -6.73
C SER A 14 -1.96 -7.61 -8.21
N VAL A 15 -2.43 -6.69 -9.04
CA VAL A 15 -2.29 -6.75 -10.50
C VAL A 15 -1.31 -5.67 -10.92
N VAL A 16 -0.48 -5.98 -11.92
CA VAL A 16 0.36 -4.96 -12.57
C VAL A 16 -0.32 -4.63 -13.88
N ALA A 17 -0.53 -3.34 -14.15
CA ALA A 17 -0.99 -2.90 -15.46
C ALA A 17 0.15 -3.14 -16.47
N ALA A 18 0.05 -4.22 -17.25
CA ALA A 18 0.95 -4.50 -18.37
C ALA A 18 0.21 -4.12 -19.66
N GLY A 19 0.20 -2.82 -19.99
CA GLY A 19 -0.54 -2.30 -21.14
C GLY A 19 -2.07 -2.42 -20.99
N GLU A 20 -2.76 -2.83 -22.05
CA GLU A 20 -4.23 -2.92 -22.10
C GLU A 20 -4.84 -4.05 -21.25
N LYS A 21 -4.02 -4.98 -20.73
CA LYS A 21 -4.50 -6.10 -19.91
C LYS A 21 -3.88 -6.07 -18.52
N GLN A 22 -4.74 -6.10 -17.51
CA GLN A 22 -4.33 -6.38 -16.13
C GLN A 22 -3.87 -7.84 -16.08
N ALA A 23 -2.56 -8.06 -16.14
CA ALA A 23 -1.98 -9.39 -16.01
C ALA A 23 -1.45 -9.58 -14.59
N THR A 24 -1.56 -10.81 -14.09
CA THR A 24 -0.84 -11.22 -12.89
C THR A 24 0.65 -11.22 -13.21
N ALA A 25 1.42 -10.44 -12.46
CA ALA A 25 2.87 -10.43 -12.58
C ALA A 25 3.44 -11.61 -11.80
N ASP A 26 4.07 -12.55 -12.50
CA ASP A 26 4.68 -13.73 -11.85
C ASP A 26 5.85 -13.35 -10.92
N TYR A 27 6.50 -12.20 -11.16
CA TYR A 27 7.60 -11.67 -10.33
C TYR A 27 7.14 -11.00 -9.01
N ARG A 28 5.81 -10.78 -8.84
CA ARG A 28 5.24 -10.19 -7.61
C ARG A 28 3.92 -10.84 -7.23
N ILE A 29 3.99 -11.80 -6.31
CA ILE A 29 2.81 -12.47 -5.74
C ILE A 29 2.48 -11.82 -4.39
N SER A 30 1.48 -10.94 -4.37
CA SER A 30 1.01 -10.28 -3.14
C SER A 30 -0.47 -9.88 -3.22
N GLN A 31 -1.04 -9.53 -2.07
CA GLN A 31 -2.30 -8.80 -1.97
C GLN A 31 -2.02 -7.37 -1.50
N SER A 32 -2.73 -6.38 -2.05
CA SER A 32 -2.56 -4.98 -1.69
C SER A 32 -3.89 -4.31 -1.35
N ALA A 33 -3.84 -3.37 -0.42
CA ALA A 33 -4.92 -2.45 -0.06
C ALA A 33 -4.38 -1.02 0.00
N TRP A 34 -5.24 -0.04 -0.22
CA TRP A 34 -4.90 1.37 -0.10
C TRP A 34 -5.69 2.01 1.04
N LEU A 35 -5.01 2.68 1.96
CA LEU A 35 -5.61 3.36 3.10
C LEU A 35 -5.45 4.86 2.95
N LYS A 36 -6.58 5.58 2.93
CA LYS A 36 -6.59 7.05 3.03
C LYS A 36 -6.18 7.47 4.44
N GLY A 37 -5.64 8.69 4.59
CA GLY A 37 -5.33 9.27 5.91
C GLY A 37 -6.55 9.29 6.87
N SER A 38 -7.77 9.35 6.31
CA SER A 38 -9.03 9.28 7.05
C SER A 38 -9.48 7.87 7.46
N ALA A 39 -8.80 6.81 7.01
CA ALA A 39 -9.17 5.42 7.33
C ALA A 39 -9.01 5.08 8.83
N GLY A 40 -8.25 5.90 9.57
CA GLY A 40 -8.16 5.82 11.02
C GLY A 40 -7.08 6.73 11.57
N CYS A 41 -7.19 7.10 12.86
CA CYS A 41 -6.23 8.01 13.51
C CYS A 41 -4.77 7.51 13.47
N ILE A 42 -4.56 6.20 13.38
CA ILE A 42 -3.22 5.60 13.25
C ILE A 42 -2.57 5.89 11.90
N VAL A 43 -3.35 6.01 10.82
CA VAL A 43 -2.84 6.33 9.47
C VAL A 43 -2.41 7.79 9.42
N GLY A 44 -3.27 8.72 9.87
CA GLY A 44 -2.90 10.14 9.94
C GLY A 44 -1.69 10.42 10.86
N LYS A 45 -1.55 9.70 11.97
CA LYS A 45 -0.35 9.79 12.82
C LYS A 45 0.92 9.29 12.12
N LEU A 46 0.79 8.30 11.24
CA LEU A 46 1.92 7.81 10.44
C LEU A 46 2.32 8.86 9.40
N ASP A 47 1.36 9.42 8.67
CA ASP A 47 1.59 10.48 7.68
C ASP A 47 2.31 11.67 8.33
N GLN A 48 1.86 12.12 9.51
CA GLN A 48 2.52 13.20 10.25
C GLN A 48 3.99 12.89 10.57
N ARG A 49 4.30 11.66 11.01
CA ARG A 49 5.69 11.26 11.32
C ARG A 49 6.56 11.24 10.07
N ILE A 50 6.03 10.75 8.95
CA ILE A 50 6.75 10.73 7.67
C ILE A 50 6.99 12.16 7.17
N SER A 51 6.02 13.06 7.29
CA SER A 51 6.20 14.48 6.93
C SER A 51 7.30 15.14 7.76
N VAL A 52 7.33 14.89 9.08
CA VAL A 52 8.36 15.44 9.96
C VAL A 52 9.75 14.87 9.62
N LEU A 53 9.83 13.57 9.32
CA LEU A 53 11.09 12.91 8.98
C LEU A 53 11.67 13.41 7.65
N THR A 54 10.82 13.56 6.64
CA THR A 54 11.25 13.86 5.26
C THR A 54 11.26 15.35 4.96
N GLY A 55 10.55 16.17 5.75
CA GLY A 55 10.29 17.58 5.43
C GLY A 55 9.33 17.79 4.26
N LEU A 56 8.71 16.73 3.75
CA LEU A 56 7.82 16.77 2.58
C LEU A 56 6.35 16.68 2.99
N ASN A 57 5.48 17.22 2.15
CA ASN A 57 4.04 16.99 2.28
C ASN A 57 3.68 15.62 1.69
N VAL A 58 3.26 14.68 2.55
CA VAL A 58 2.86 13.33 2.14
C VAL A 58 1.35 13.14 2.05
N THR A 59 0.56 14.20 2.27
CA THR A 59 -0.88 14.14 2.06
C THR A 59 -1.21 14.33 0.58
N HIS A 60 -2.33 13.74 0.15
CA HIS A 60 -2.82 13.90 -1.23
C HIS A 60 -3.12 15.39 -1.52
N PRO A 61 -2.74 15.94 -2.69
CA PRO A 61 -2.23 15.25 -3.89
C PRO A 61 -0.72 15.05 -3.96
N HIS A 62 0.05 15.51 -2.97
CA HIS A 62 1.51 15.45 -3.00
C HIS A 62 2.07 14.05 -2.73
N GLY A 63 1.42 13.31 -1.82
CA GLY A 63 1.69 11.90 -1.57
C GLY A 63 0.53 11.00 -2.00
N GLU A 64 0.87 9.76 -2.36
CA GLU A 64 -0.11 8.70 -2.56
C GLU A 64 -0.67 8.22 -1.21
N HIS A 65 -1.83 7.56 -1.26
CA HIS A 65 -2.39 6.91 -0.08
C HIS A 65 -1.47 5.78 0.43
N LEU A 66 -1.60 5.41 1.71
CA LEU A 66 -0.78 4.35 2.28
C LEU A 66 -1.11 3.01 1.61
N GLN A 67 -0.17 2.46 0.84
CA GLN A 67 -0.28 1.11 0.29
C GLN A 67 0.15 0.08 1.33
N VAL A 68 -0.75 -0.84 1.67
CA VAL A 68 -0.45 -1.98 2.53
C VAL A 68 -0.37 -3.22 1.68
N VAL A 69 0.77 -3.93 1.75
CA VAL A 69 1.04 -5.14 0.96
C VAL A 69 1.17 -6.34 1.90
N ASN A 70 0.53 -7.45 1.52
CA ASN A 70 0.58 -8.73 2.20
C ASN A 70 1.24 -9.78 1.29
N TYR A 71 2.35 -10.35 1.76
CA TYR A 71 3.02 -11.49 1.13
C TYR A 71 2.60 -12.77 1.86
N GLY A 72 1.71 -13.53 1.23
CA GLY A 72 1.29 -14.85 1.74
C GLY A 72 2.34 -15.92 1.50
N ILE A 73 1.95 -17.20 1.63
CA ILE A 73 2.82 -18.34 1.33
C ILE A 73 3.24 -18.28 -0.15
N GLY A 74 4.55 -18.29 -0.42
CA GLY A 74 5.11 -18.13 -1.77
C GLY A 74 5.09 -16.69 -2.30
N GLY A 75 4.64 -15.73 -1.49
CA GLY A 75 4.67 -14.32 -1.85
C GLY A 75 6.10 -13.78 -1.89
N HIS A 76 6.47 -13.11 -2.98
CA HIS A 76 7.79 -12.53 -3.15
C HIS A 76 7.71 -11.26 -4.00
N TYR A 77 8.77 -10.47 -3.94
CA TYR A 77 9.03 -9.33 -4.80
C TYR A 77 10.43 -9.46 -5.36
N GLU A 78 10.55 -9.72 -6.66
CA GLU A 78 11.85 -9.77 -7.33
C GLU A 78 12.30 -8.34 -7.69
N PRO A 79 13.54 -7.94 -7.34
CA PRO A 79 14.14 -6.73 -7.86
C PRO A 79 14.27 -6.84 -9.38
N ARG A 80 13.87 -5.79 -10.11
CA ARG A 80 14.22 -5.63 -11.52
C ARG A 80 15.51 -4.83 -11.68
#